data_AF-A0A9Q3QE83-F1
#
_entry.id   AF-A0A9Q3QE83-F1
#
_cell.length_a   1.000
_cell.length_b   1.000
_cell.length_c   1.000
_cell.angle_alpha   90.00
_cell.angle_beta   90.00
_cell.angle_gamma   90.00
#
_symmetry.space_group_name_H-M   'P 1'
#
loop_
_entity.id
_entity.type
_entity.pdbx_description
1 polymer ?
#
loop_
_entity_poly.entity_id
_entity_poly.type
_entity_poly.pdbx_seq_one_letter_code
_entity_poly.pdbx_strand_id
1 'polypeptide(L)'
;MKLTELLKNIENKNFNLELNGYSPAEVDVFLNLISNTLYNFTINEESKQDNKQKILDENKKLKKQVDELRFENKRLSELLKEATKYGN
;
A
#
# COMPACT_ATOMS: atom_id res chain seq x y z
N MET A 1 -10.44 11.31 -11.39
CA MET A 1 -11.50 11.84 -10.52
C MET A 1 -11.17 11.42 -9.10
N LYS A 2 -11.06 12.36 -8.16
CA LYS A 2 -10.69 12.08 -6.76
C LYS A 2 -11.88 11.45 -6.02
N LEU A 3 -11.64 10.61 -5.00
CA LEU A 3 -12.72 10.02 -4.17
C LEU A 3 -13.66 11.11 -3.64
N THR A 4 -13.10 12.22 -3.17
CA THR A 4 -13.87 13.37 -2.67
C THR A 4 -14.79 13.98 -3.73
N GLU A 5 -14.39 13.97 -5.01
CA GLU A 5 -15.24 14.42 -6.11
C GLU A 5 -16.33 13.40 -6.42
N LEU A 6 -16.03 12.10 -6.29
CA LEU A 6 -17.01 11.02 -6.50
C LEU A 6 -18.07 11.00 -5.41
N LEU A 7 -17.68 11.06 -4.14
CA LEU A 7 -18.60 11.13 -3.00
C LEU A 7 -19.47 12.38 -3.09
N LYS A 8 -18.86 13.55 -3.39
CA LYS A 8 -19.60 14.79 -3.61
C LYS A 8 -20.59 14.68 -4.77
N ASN A 9 -20.22 14.00 -5.85
CA ASN A 9 -21.13 13.79 -6.98
C ASN A 9 -22.29 12.85 -6.65
N ILE A 10 -22.07 11.86 -5.77
CA ILE A 10 -23.13 10.96 -5.28
C ILE A 10 -24.08 11.73 -4.35
N GLU A 11 -23.55 12.49 -3.39
CA GLU A 11 -24.33 13.28 -2.44
C GLU A 11 -25.19 14.35 -3.12
N ASN A 12 -24.69 14.98 -4.18
CA ASN A 12 -25.39 16.06 -4.89
C ASN A 12 -26.19 15.57 -6.10
N LYS A 13 -26.33 14.24 -6.29
CA LYS A 13 -27.04 13.71 -7.45
C LYS A 13 -28.55 13.84 -7.25
N ASN A 14 -29.16 14.75 -8.01
CA ASN A 14 -30.61 14.80 -8.13
C ASN A 14 -31.07 13.78 -9.19
N PHE A 15 -31.89 12.83 -8.76
CA PHE A 15 -32.51 11.85 -9.66
C PHE A 15 -33.88 12.36 -10.12
N ASN A 16 -34.19 12.11 -11.40
CA ASN A 16 -35.53 12.40 -11.93
C ASN A 16 -36.53 11.42 -11.34
N LEU A 17 -37.65 11.94 -10.84
CA LEU A 17 -38.76 11.12 -10.37
C LEU A 17 -39.67 10.79 -11.54
N GLU A 18 -39.79 9.51 -11.85
CA GLU A 18 -40.66 9.00 -12.92
C GLU A 18 -41.81 8.18 -12.33
N LEU A 19 -42.95 8.16 -13.02
CA LEU A 19 -44.10 7.32 -12.64
C LEU A 19 -43.68 5.84 -12.76
N ASN A 20 -43.82 5.05 -11.69
CA ASN A 20 -43.27 3.69 -11.55
C ASN A 20 -41.73 3.58 -11.54
N GLY A 21 -41.03 4.67 -11.23
CA GLY A 21 -39.59 4.65 -10.99
C GLY A 21 -39.19 4.02 -9.65
N TYR A 22 -37.88 3.92 -9.41
CA TYR A 22 -37.34 3.44 -8.14
C TYR A 22 -37.81 4.30 -6.96
N SER A 23 -38.02 3.67 -5.81
CA SER A 23 -38.34 4.37 -4.56
C SER A 23 -37.18 5.29 -4.17
N PRO A 24 -37.40 6.60 -3.97
CA PRO A 24 -36.33 7.52 -3.56
C PRO A 24 -35.62 7.08 -2.28
N ALA A 25 -36.37 6.55 -1.31
CA ALA A 25 -35.80 6.06 -0.05
C ALA A 25 -34.87 4.85 -0.27
N GLU A 26 -35.20 3.95 -1.19
CA GLU A 26 -34.34 2.80 -1.52
C GLU A 26 -33.07 3.26 -2.25
N VAL A 27 -33.21 4.24 -3.14
CA VAL A 27 -32.08 4.87 -3.83
C VAL A 27 -31.14 5.52 -2.82
N ASP A 28 -31.67 6.29 -1.85
CA ASP A 28 -30.86 6.95 -0.81
C ASP A 28 -30.09 5.93 0.05
N VAL A 29 -30.73 4.84 0.46
CA VAL A 29 -30.07 3.75 1.21
C VAL A 29 -28.95 3.14 0.39
N PHE A 30 -29.19 2.88 -0.89
CA PHE A 30 -28.19 2.29 -1.78
C PHE A 30 -27.00 3.23 -2.02
N LEU A 31 -27.24 4.53 -2.21
CA LEU A 31 -26.17 5.52 -2.40
C LEU A 31 -25.32 5.69 -1.14
N ASN A 32 -25.93 5.64 0.05
CA ASN A 32 -25.20 5.63 1.31
C ASN A 32 -24.31 4.38 1.44
N LEU A 33 -24.83 3.20 1.06
CA LEU A 33 -24.04 1.97 1.06
C LEU A 33 -22.84 2.06 0.11
N ILE A 34 -23.05 2.57 -1.11
CA ILE A 34 -21.98 2.79 -2.08
C ILE A 34 -20.93 3.75 -1.52
N SER A 35 -21.36 4.89 -0.97
CA SER A 35 -20.46 5.91 -0.44
C SER A 35 -19.57 5.36 0.67
N ASN A 36 -20.16 4.63 1.62
CA ASN A 36 -19.43 3.96 2.69
C ASN A 36 -18.47 2.88 2.17
N THR A 37 -18.90 2.11 1.17
CA THR A 37 -18.07 1.05 0.56
C THR A 37 -16.87 1.65 -0.15
N LEU A 38 -17.07 2.71 -0.94
CA LEU A 38 -16.00 3.40 -1.66
C LEU A 38 -15.00 4.04 -0.70
N TYR A 39 -15.50 4.70 0.35
CA TYR A 39 -14.66 5.29 1.38
C TYR A 39 -13.77 4.25 2.07
N ASN A 40 -14.36 3.15 2.52
CA ASN A 40 -13.62 2.05 3.15
C ASN A 40 -12.62 1.40 2.20
N PHE A 41 -12.99 1.22 0.93
CA PHE A 41 -12.09 0.70 -0.09
C PHE A 41 -10.87 1.60 -0.26
N THR A 42 -11.06 2.93 -0.36
CA THR A 42 -9.94 3.86 -0.52
C THR A 42 -9.03 3.88 0.69
N ILE A 43 -9.57 3.95 1.92
CA ILE A 43 -8.73 3.90 3.13
C ILE A 43 -7.90 2.61 3.16
N ASN A 44 -8.52 1.48 2.85
CA ASN A 44 -7.82 0.20 2.83
C ASN A 44 -6.71 0.18 1.78
N GLU A 45 -6.95 0.73 0.59
CA GLU A 45 -5.92 0.81 -0.46
C GLU A 45 -4.78 1.77 -0.09
N GLU A 46 -5.07 2.93 0.50
CA GLU A 46 -4.05 3.85 1.02
C GLU A 46 -3.20 3.19 2.09
N SER A 47 -3.82 2.51 3.07
CA SER A 47 -3.12 1.77 4.11
C SER A 47 -2.23 0.64 3.54
N LYS A 48 -2.72 -0.09 2.52
CA LYS A 48 -1.92 -1.10 1.82
C LYS A 48 -0.73 -0.49 1.09
N GLN A 49 -0.90 0.67 0.45
CA GLN A 49 0.18 1.38 -0.23
C GLN A 49 1.26 1.82 0.76
N ASP A 50 0.87 2.39 1.90
CA ASP A 50 1.80 2.79 2.96
C ASP A 50 2.59 1.60 3.50
N ASN A 51 1.92 0.47 3.77
CA ASN A 51 2.56 -0.74 4.24
C ASN A 51 3.53 -1.32 3.19
N LYS A 52 3.13 -1.32 1.92
CA LYS A 52 4.01 -1.73 0.81
C LYS A 52 5.26 -0.87 0.74
N GLN A 53 5.12 0.45 0.92
CA GLN A 53 6.26 1.37 0.89
C GLN A 53 7.22 1.11 2.06
N LYS A 54 6.71 0.91 3.28
CA LYS A 54 7.52 0.54 4.45
C LYS A 54 8.33 -0.73 4.21
N ILE A 55 7.68 -1.79 3.72
CA ILE A 55 8.32 -3.07 3.40
C ILE A 55 9.39 -2.88 2.31
N LEU A 56 9.14 -2.05 1.31
CA LEU A 56 10.11 -1.78 0.25
C LEU A 56 11.38 -1.10 0.82
N ASP A 57 11.21 -0.14 1.73
CA ASP A 57 12.32 0.59 2.32
C ASP A 57 13.10 -0.26 3.33
N GLU A 58 12.43 -1.14 4.08
CA GLU A 58 13.08 -2.16 4.90
C GLU A 58 13.90 -3.14 4.04
N ASN A 59 13.35 -3.62 2.93
CA ASN A 59 14.08 -4.50 2.01
C ASN A 59 15.34 -3.83 1.43
N LYS A 60 15.28 -2.54 1.10
CA LYS A 60 16.46 -1.79 0.65
C LYS A 60 17.54 -1.73 1.74
N LYS A 61 17.16 -1.49 2.99
CA LYS A 61 18.08 -1.47 4.13
C LYS A 61 18.72 -2.84 4.35
N LEU A 62 17.92 -3.90 4.36
CA LEU A 62 18.39 -5.27 4.52
C LEU A 62 19.33 -5.67 3.38
N LYS A 63 19.02 -5.31 2.14
CA LYS A 63 19.92 -5.56 0.99
C LYS A 63 21.28 -4.89 1.20
N LYS A 64 21.30 -3.63 1.63
CA LYS A 64 22.56 -2.91 1.91
C LYS A 64 23.37 -3.62 3.01
N GLN A 65 22.72 -4.03 4.09
CA GLN A 65 23.39 -4.77 5.17
C GLN A 65 23.95 -6.12 4.70
N VAL A 66 23.21 -6.85 3.86
CA VAL A 66 23.69 -8.11 3.27
C VAL A 66 24.93 -7.87 2.41
N ASP A 67 24.94 -6.81 1.60
CA ASP A 67 26.10 -6.48 0.78
C ASP A 67 27.32 -6.12 1.65
N GLU A 68 27.14 -5.28 2.69
CA GLU A 68 28.19 -4.94 3.66
C GLU A 68 28.77 -6.19 4.36
N LEU A 69 27.90 -7.08 4.85
CA LEU A 69 28.33 -8.33 5.49
C LEU A 69 29.05 -9.27 4.53
N ARG A 70 28.69 -9.29 3.24
CA ARG A 70 29.39 -10.07 2.21
C ARG A 70 30.80 -9.54 1.98
N PHE A 71 30.96 -8.22 1.92
CA PHE A 71 32.28 -7.61 1.81
C PHE A 71 33.16 -7.94 3.02
N GLU A 72 32.64 -7.78 4.23
CA GLU A 72 33.42 -8.06 5.44
C GLU A 72 33.77 -9.55 5.57
N ASN A 73 32.82 -10.46 5.28
CA ASN A 73 33.12 -11.90 5.25
C ASN A 73 34.21 -12.25 4.25
N LYS A 74 34.20 -11.63 3.07
CA LYS A 74 35.26 -11.85 2.06
C LYS A 74 36.62 -11.38 2.61
N ARG A 75 36.67 -10.18 3.16
CA ARG A 75 37.89 -9.60 3.77
C ARG A 75 38.43 -10.48 4.89
N LEU A 76 37.58 -10.90 5.83
CA LEU A 76 37.97 -11.77 6.94
C LEU A 76 38.46 -13.14 6.45
N SER A 77 37.84 -13.69 5.40
CA SER A 77 38.27 -14.94 4.79
C SER A 77 39.65 -14.83 4.15
N GLU A 78 39.98 -13.69 3.53
CA GLU A 78 41.30 -13.43 2.97
C GLU A 78 42.36 -13.31 4.08
N LEU A 79 42.08 -12.54 5.14
CA LEU A 79 42.97 -12.41 6.30
C LEU A 79 43.24 -13.75 6.99
N LEU A 80 42.23 -14.60 7.14
CA LEU A 80 42.40 -15.95 7.71
C LEU A 80 43.30 -16.84 6.84
N LYS A 81 43.17 -16.76 5.51
CA LYS A 81 44.04 -17.50 4.59
C LYS A 81 45.49 -17.04 4.70
N GLU A 82 45.72 -15.74 4.86
CA GLU A 82 47.06 -15.19 5.05
C GLU A 82 47.65 -15.64 6.39
N ALA A 83 46.90 -15.51 7.50
CA ALA A 83 47.36 -15.91 8.82
C ALA A 83 47.72 -17.40 8.90
N THR A 84 46.92 -18.26 8.27
CA THR A 84 47.17 -19.72 8.23
C THR A 84 48.32 -20.11 7.30
N LYS A 85 48.68 -19.26 6.33
CA LYS A 85 49.82 -19.49 5.42
C LYS A 85 51.18 -19.31 6.11
N TYR A 86 51.26 -18.49 7.16
CA TYR A 86 52.49 -18.26 7.93
C TYR A 86 52.52 -19.02 9.27
N GLY A 87 51.47 -19.78 9.59
CA GLY A 87 51.32 -20.54 10.83
C GLY A 87 51.75 -22.02 10.75
N ASN A 88 52.37 -22.46 9.65
CA ASN A 88 52.98 -23.79 9.47
C ASN A 88 54.47 -23.65 9.19
#